data_AF-A0A4Y2V9W4-F1
#
_entry.id   AF-A0A4Y2V9W4-F1
#
_cell.length_a   1.000
_cell.length_b   1.000
_cell.length_c   1.000
_cell.angle_alpha   90.00
_cell.angle_beta   90.00
_cell.angle_gamma   90.00
#
_symmetry.space_group_name_H-M   'P 1'
#
loop_
_entity.id
_entity.type
_entity.pdbx_description
1 polymer ?
#
loop_
_entity_poly.entity_id
_entity_poly.type
_entity_poly.pdbx_seq_one_letter_code
_entity_poly.pdbx_strand_id
1 'polypeptide(L)'
;ENGYDKEIDLFKGRVEDMPDPDHKFDVIVSEWMGYFLLFEGMMDSVIYARDKFLVPGGNIFPNRCTLSIQAVCDIEKYKEYVDFWDDVYGFKMTAMKKDVIKEANVEAVKPETACCEPITVKELDLTTCQVSDTEFSSTFDLVMSRSCAVTALVGYFDCYFDKDLSHKVVLSTSPKSASTHWKQTMFLLENPVQVTEGT
;
A
#
# COMPACT_ATOMS: atom_id res chain seq x y z
N GLU A 1 0.83 28.86 -19.41
CA GLU A 1 -0.48 28.40 -19.92
C GLU A 1 -1.60 28.63 -18.91
N ASN A 2 -1.44 28.16 -17.67
CA ASN A 2 -2.48 28.31 -16.62
C ASN A 2 -2.40 29.61 -15.79
N GLY A 3 -1.36 30.44 -15.96
CA GLY A 3 -1.26 31.77 -15.33
C GLY A 3 -0.91 31.80 -13.85
N TYR A 4 -0.20 30.78 -13.34
CA TYR A 4 0.23 30.66 -11.94
C TYR A 4 1.75 30.87 -11.73
N ASP A 5 2.42 31.51 -12.69
CA ASP A 5 3.87 31.72 -12.67
C ASP A 5 4.35 32.67 -11.57
N LYS A 6 3.44 33.40 -10.90
CA LYS A 6 3.77 34.28 -9.77
C LYS A 6 3.55 33.63 -8.42
N GLU A 7 2.82 32.51 -8.39
CA GLU A 7 2.40 31.79 -7.20
C GLU A 7 3.14 30.46 -7.05
N ILE A 8 3.64 29.88 -8.15
CA ILE A 8 4.29 28.57 -8.18
C ILE A 8 5.74 28.73 -8.63
N ASP A 9 6.66 28.55 -7.68
CA ASP A 9 8.07 28.38 -7.95
C ASP A 9 8.41 26.89 -8.12
N LEU A 10 9.13 26.56 -9.20
CA LEU A 10 9.55 25.20 -9.51
C LEU A 10 11.03 25.01 -9.25
N PHE A 11 11.36 24.05 -8.39
CA PHE A 11 12.72 23.60 -8.17
C PHE A 11 12.96 22.27 -8.90
N LYS A 12 14.00 22.23 -9.75
CA LYS A 12 14.41 21.00 -10.44
C LYS A 12 15.57 20.35 -9.67
N GLY A 13 15.28 19.29 -8.94
CA GLY A 13 16.26 18.51 -8.20
C GLY A 13 15.59 17.59 -7.20
N ARG A 14 16.40 16.91 -6.38
CA ARG A 14 15.89 16.19 -5.22
C ARG A 14 15.62 17.17 -4.09
N VAL A 15 14.64 16.90 -3.24
CA VAL A 15 14.29 17.79 -2.11
C VAL A 15 15.44 17.94 -1.12
N GLU A 16 16.30 16.92 -1.03
CA GLU A 16 17.51 16.90 -0.21
C GLU A 16 18.57 17.89 -0.69
N ASP A 17 18.61 18.15 -2.00
CA ASP A 17 19.56 19.08 -2.63
C ASP A 17 19.02 20.52 -2.70
N MET A 18 17.81 20.77 -2.19
CA MET A 18 17.20 22.10 -2.19
C MET A 18 17.98 23.05 -1.26
N PRO A 19 18.37 24.25 -1.73
CA PRO A 19 18.95 25.28 -0.88
C PRO A 19 18.03 25.60 0.29
N ASP A 20 18.60 25.98 1.43
CA ASP A 20 17.81 26.37 2.60
C ASP A 20 16.98 27.62 2.26
N PRO A 21 15.64 27.53 2.32
CA PRO A 21 14.78 28.68 2.07
C PRO A 21 14.88 29.68 3.22
N ASP A 22 14.66 30.97 2.92
CA ASP A 22 14.60 32.03 3.93
C ASP A 22 13.40 31.90 4.89
N HIS A 23 12.49 30.98 4.62
CA HIS A 23 11.28 30.71 5.40
C HIS A 23 10.99 29.21 5.45
N LYS A 24 10.16 28.80 6.40
CA LYS A 24 9.58 27.45 6.46
C LYS A 24 8.16 27.46 5.90
N PHE A 25 7.68 26.30 5.45
CA PHE A 25 6.35 26.13 4.87
C PHE A 25 5.32 25.73 5.93
N ASP A 26 4.09 26.21 5.77
CA ASP A 26 2.95 25.87 6.62
C ASP A 26 2.35 24.51 6.29
N VAL A 27 2.43 24.10 5.01
CA VAL A 27 1.83 22.89 4.48
C VAL A 27 2.79 22.18 3.53
N ILE A 28 2.89 20.86 3.67
CA ILE A 28 3.49 19.95 2.70
C ILE A 28 2.37 19.11 2.09
N VAL A 29 2.32 19.04 0.77
CA VAL A 29 1.43 18.13 0.04
C VAL A 29 2.32 17.26 -0.84
N SER A 30 2.19 15.95 -0.73
CA SER A 30 3.01 15.02 -1.51
C SER A 30 2.20 13.78 -1.87
N GLU A 31 2.29 13.41 -3.15
CA GLU A 31 1.98 12.07 -3.61
C GLU A 31 3.30 11.30 -3.58
N TRP A 32 3.44 10.41 -2.59
CA TRP A 32 4.69 9.68 -2.32
C TRP A 32 4.49 8.17 -2.25
N MET A 33 3.25 7.70 -2.38
CA MET A 33 2.88 6.35 -2.01
C MET A 33 3.31 5.37 -3.10
N GLY A 34 3.93 4.28 -2.66
CA GLY A 34 4.35 3.19 -3.52
C GLY A 34 3.33 2.06 -3.62
N TYR A 35 3.70 0.99 -4.34
CA TYR A 35 2.95 -0.27 -4.27
C TYR A 35 3.01 -0.81 -2.84
N PHE A 36 1.89 -1.35 -2.34
CA PHE A 36 1.75 -1.72 -0.94
C PHE A 36 2.26 -0.63 0.03
N LEU A 37 1.95 0.63 -0.28
CA LEU A 37 2.37 1.89 0.37
C LEU A 37 3.87 2.21 0.31
N LEU A 38 4.74 1.25 0.59
CA LEU A 38 6.16 1.49 0.87
C LEU A 38 7.10 1.11 -0.29
N PHE A 39 6.68 0.25 -1.22
CA PHE A 39 7.55 -0.20 -2.31
C PHE A 39 7.68 0.89 -3.39
N GLU A 40 8.92 1.32 -3.66
CA GLU A 40 9.23 2.47 -4.53
C GLU A 40 8.59 3.81 -4.08
N GLY A 41 8.17 3.90 -2.80
CA GLY A 41 7.67 5.13 -2.23
C GLY A 41 8.78 6.15 -1.93
N MET A 42 8.41 7.42 -1.77
CA MET A 42 9.32 8.53 -1.43
C MET A 42 9.14 9.02 0.01
N MET A 43 8.80 8.10 0.92
CA MET A 43 8.44 8.44 2.29
C MET A 43 9.61 9.08 3.06
N ASP A 44 10.84 8.65 2.78
CA ASP A 44 12.08 9.22 3.30
C ASP A 44 12.26 10.68 2.90
N SER A 45 12.04 11.02 1.62
CA SER A 45 12.09 12.41 1.13
C SER A 45 10.99 13.27 1.75
N VAL A 46 9.79 12.71 1.98
CA VAL A 46 8.69 13.42 2.65
C VAL A 46 9.01 13.69 4.12
N ILE A 47 9.57 12.71 4.83
CA ILE A 47 10.04 12.88 6.21
C ILE A 47 11.15 13.93 6.27
N TYR A 48 12.11 13.89 5.35
CA TYR A 48 13.16 14.92 5.26
C TYR A 48 12.56 16.32 5.06
N ALA A 49 11.61 16.46 4.14
CA ALA A 49 10.95 17.73 3.87
C ALA A 49 10.17 18.25 5.08
N ARG A 50 9.47 17.36 5.80
CA ARG A 50 8.77 17.69 7.05
C ARG A 50 9.74 18.22 8.10
N ASP A 51 10.81 17.49 8.37
CA ASP A 51 11.72 17.81 9.46
C ASP A 51 12.51 19.10 9.18
N LYS A 52 12.91 19.29 7.91
CA LYS A 52 13.72 20.44 7.50
C LYS A 52 12.88 21.69 7.23
N PHE A 53 11.84 21.56 6.42
CA PHE A 53 11.18 22.71 5.80
C PHE A 53 9.81 23.06 6.42
N LEU A 54 9.19 22.18 7.20
CA LEU A 54 7.88 22.48 7.82
C LEU A 54 8.04 23.31 9.11
N VAL A 55 7.12 24.25 9.33
CA VAL A 55 6.98 24.97 10.61
C VAL A 55 6.49 24.03 11.72
N PRO A 56 6.82 24.30 13.00
CA PRO A 56 6.22 23.59 14.12
C PRO A 56 4.69 23.72 14.08
N GLY A 57 3.97 22.58 14.10
CA GLY A 57 2.51 22.56 14.00
C GLY A 57 1.96 22.70 12.58
N GLY A 58 2.81 22.75 11.55
CA GLY A 58 2.38 22.70 10.16
C GLY A 58 1.70 21.39 9.79
N ASN A 59 1.07 21.38 8.62
CA ASN A 59 0.31 20.23 8.12
C ASN A 59 1.04 19.51 7.00
N ILE A 60 0.89 18.19 6.95
CA ILE A 60 1.41 17.32 5.90
C ILE A 60 0.26 16.52 5.33
N PHE A 61 0.13 16.42 4.02
CA PHE A 61 -0.98 15.75 3.36
C PHE A 61 -0.49 14.75 2.30
N PRO A 62 -0.93 13.48 2.35
CA PRO A 62 -1.77 12.88 3.41
C PRO A 62 -1.07 12.89 4.79
N ASN A 63 -1.84 13.02 5.87
CA ASN A 63 -1.27 13.13 7.23
C ASN A 63 -1.17 11.77 7.92
N ARG A 64 -1.94 10.77 7.49
CA ARG A 64 -1.94 9.43 8.07
C ARG A 64 -2.15 8.39 6.98
N CYS A 65 -1.47 7.25 7.09
CA CYS A 65 -1.64 6.12 6.19
C CYS A 65 -1.78 4.82 6.98
N THR A 66 -2.55 3.88 6.47
CA THR A 66 -2.68 2.53 7.03
C THR A 66 -2.34 1.50 5.98
N LEU A 67 -1.67 0.41 6.40
CA LEU A 67 -1.52 -0.82 5.63
C LEU A 67 -2.44 -1.87 6.21
N SER A 68 -3.29 -2.42 5.36
CA SER A 68 -4.25 -3.45 5.72
C SER A 68 -4.04 -4.70 4.89
N ILE A 69 -4.33 -5.85 5.47
CA ILE A 69 -4.31 -7.14 4.79
C ILE A 69 -5.60 -7.91 5.02
N GLN A 70 -5.94 -8.79 4.08
CA GLN A 70 -7.06 -9.72 4.19
C GLN A 70 -6.75 -11.02 3.45
N ALA A 71 -7.43 -12.11 3.83
CA ALA A 71 -7.37 -13.38 3.12
C ALA A 71 -8.34 -13.39 1.94
N VAL A 72 -7.92 -14.02 0.84
CA VAL A 72 -8.76 -14.23 -0.34
C VAL A 72 -8.76 -15.70 -0.78
N CYS A 73 -9.88 -16.11 -1.37
CA CYS A 73 -10.05 -17.38 -2.07
C CYS A 73 -10.30 -17.08 -3.54
N ASP A 74 -9.24 -17.14 -4.33
CA ASP A 74 -9.27 -17.00 -5.79
C ASP A 74 -8.56 -18.20 -6.43
N ILE A 75 -9.33 -19.26 -6.68
CA ILE A 75 -8.84 -20.52 -7.25
C ILE A 75 -8.49 -20.35 -8.73
N GLU A 76 -9.16 -19.45 -9.44
CA GLU A 76 -8.89 -19.19 -10.85
C GLU A 76 -7.50 -18.55 -11.01
N LYS A 77 -7.21 -17.49 -10.24
CA LYS A 77 -5.87 -16.89 -10.23
C LYS A 77 -4.80 -17.84 -9.70
N TYR A 78 -5.10 -18.60 -8.65
CA TYR A 78 -4.12 -19.56 -8.14
C TYR A 78 -3.71 -20.57 -9.21
N LYS A 79 -4.67 -21.04 -10.02
CA LYS A 79 -4.37 -21.92 -11.15
C LYS A 79 -3.52 -21.24 -12.22
N GLU A 80 -3.83 -19.99 -12.54
CA GLU A 80 -3.10 -19.21 -13.55
C GLU A 80 -1.63 -18.97 -13.14
N TYR A 81 -1.39 -18.62 -11.88
CA TYR A 81 -0.06 -18.26 -11.40
C TYR A 81 0.75 -19.46 -10.92
N VAL A 82 0.13 -20.40 -10.21
CA VAL A 82 0.82 -21.51 -9.55
C VAL A 82 0.62 -22.81 -10.31
N ASP A 83 -0.61 -23.28 -10.49
CA ASP A 83 -0.86 -24.61 -11.09
C ASP A 83 -0.49 -24.69 -12.57
N PHE A 84 -0.43 -23.56 -13.28
CA PHE A 84 0.06 -23.47 -14.65
C PHE A 84 1.42 -24.16 -14.83
N TRP A 85 2.30 -24.07 -13.83
CA TRP A 85 3.64 -24.66 -13.87
C TRP A 85 3.66 -26.18 -13.68
N ASP A 86 2.56 -26.80 -13.28
CA ASP A 86 2.45 -28.27 -13.27
C ASP A 86 2.46 -28.85 -14.69
N ASP A 87 1.84 -28.15 -15.63
CA ASP A 87 1.69 -28.58 -17.02
C ASP A 87 1.65 -27.38 -17.98
N VAL A 88 2.84 -27.01 -18.46
CA VAL A 88 3.04 -25.98 -19.48
C VAL A 88 3.01 -26.67 -20.84
N TYR A 89 1.81 -26.88 -21.39
CA TYR A 89 1.61 -27.49 -22.72
C TYR A 89 2.25 -28.88 -22.89
N GLY A 90 2.16 -29.73 -21.87
CA GLY A 90 2.75 -31.07 -21.80
C GLY A 90 4.11 -31.11 -21.08
N PHE A 91 4.68 -29.95 -20.73
CA PHE A 91 5.96 -29.86 -20.04
C PHE A 91 5.78 -29.56 -18.55
N LYS A 92 6.38 -30.41 -17.70
CA LYS A 92 6.41 -30.18 -16.25
C LYS A 92 7.47 -29.12 -15.92
N MET A 93 7.04 -27.98 -15.39
CA MET A 93 7.91 -26.86 -15.01
C MET A 93 7.76 -26.50 -13.52
N THR A 94 7.44 -27.49 -12.67
CA THR A 94 7.13 -27.30 -11.25
C THR A 94 8.25 -26.63 -10.44
N ALA A 95 9.48 -26.65 -10.95
CA ALA A 95 10.61 -25.90 -10.38
C ALA A 95 10.32 -24.39 -10.27
N MET A 96 9.51 -23.82 -11.17
CA MET A 96 9.18 -22.39 -11.21
C MET A 96 8.25 -21.95 -10.08
N LYS A 97 7.42 -22.86 -9.53
CA LYS A 97 6.43 -22.52 -8.49
C LYS A 97 7.07 -21.82 -7.29
N LYS A 98 8.24 -22.30 -6.88
CA LYS A 98 8.95 -21.78 -5.70
C LYS A 98 9.35 -20.32 -5.82
N ASP A 99 9.63 -19.85 -7.03
CA ASP A 99 10.04 -18.46 -7.23
C ASP A 99 8.82 -17.57 -7.45
N VAL A 100 7.80 -18.04 -8.17
CA VAL A 100 6.52 -17.33 -8.34
C VAL A 100 5.83 -17.03 -7.01
N ILE A 101 5.84 -17.97 -6.07
CA ILE A 101 5.21 -17.79 -4.74
C ILE A 101 5.94 -16.73 -3.89
N LYS A 102 7.24 -16.50 -4.12
CA LYS A 102 8.01 -15.49 -3.37
C LYS A 102 7.76 -14.07 -3.87
N GLU A 103 7.26 -13.94 -5.10
CA GLU A 103 7.02 -12.65 -5.72
C GLU A 103 5.61 -12.14 -5.39
N ALA A 104 5.53 -10.88 -4.98
CA ALA A 104 4.27 -10.21 -4.75
C ALA A 104 3.72 -9.66 -6.08
N ASN A 105 2.43 -9.87 -6.34
CA ASN A 105 1.80 -9.50 -7.60
C ASN A 105 0.91 -8.26 -7.42
N VAL A 106 1.06 -7.24 -8.28
CA VAL A 106 0.27 -6.02 -8.23
C VAL A 106 -0.89 -6.07 -9.21
N GLU A 107 -2.09 -6.32 -8.69
CA GLU A 107 -3.27 -6.55 -9.52
C GLU A 107 -4.57 -6.08 -8.86
N ALA A 108 -5.59 -5.91 -9.70
CA ALA A 108 -6.94 -5.65 -9.22
C ALA A 108 -7.50 -6.96 -8.65
N VAL A 109 -7.95 -6.89 -7.41
CA VAL A 109 -8.57 -8.00 -6.69
C VAL A 109 -10.07 -7.82 -6.70
N LYS A 110 -10.78 -8.88 -7.05
CA LYS A 110 -12.24 -8.93 -7.03
C LYS A 110 -12.73 -8.93 -5.58
N PRO A 111 -13.57 -7.96 -5.13
CA PRO A 111 -14.05 -7.89 -3.75
C PRO A 111 -14.69 -9.18 -3.24
N GLU A 112 -15.39 -9.90 -4.10
CA GLU A 112 -16.08 -11.15 -3.81
C GLU A 112 -15.14 -12.33 -3.48
N THR A 113 -13.85 -12.21 -3.80
CA THR A 113 -12.85 -13.22 -3.43
C THR A 113 -12.45 -13.14 -1.97
N ALA A 114 -12.74 -12.03 -1.28
CA ALA A 114 -12.45 -11.85 0.13
C ALA A 114 -13.12 -12.92 1.00
N CYS A 115 -12.39 -13.37 2.02
CA CYS A 115 -12.82 -14.44 2.92
C CYS A 115 -12.83 -14.02 4.39
N CYS A 116 -12.47 -12.77 4.67
CA CYS A 116 -12.52 -12.16 5.99
C CYS A 116 -12.62 -10.64 5.81
N GLU A 117 -12.92 -9.94 6.90
CA GLU A 117 -12.68 -8.50 6.94
C GLU A 117 -11.18 -8.20 7.05
N PRO A 118 -10.72 -7.05 6.53
CA PRO A 118 -9.32 -6.66 6.59
C PRO A 118 -8.89 -6.27 7.99
N ILE A 119 -7.61 -6.48 8.28
CA ILE A 119 -6.95 -6.02 9.51
C ILE A 119 -5.81 -5.06 9.17
N THR A 120 -5.73 -3.96 9.91
CA THR A 120 -4.61 -3.02 9.81
C THR A 120 -3.38 -3.61 10.48
N VAL A 121 -2.30 -3.77 9.72
CA VAL A 121 -1.01 -4.30 10.22
C VAL A 121 -0.01 -3.20 10.55
N LYS A 122 -0.18 -2.02 9.96
CA LYS A 122 0.66 -0.85 10.25
C LYS A 122 -0.14 0.43 10.05
N GLU A 123 0.05 1.38 10.95
CA GLU A 123 -0.38 2.76 10.79
C GLU A 123 0.86 3.65 10.83
N LEU A 124 0.88 4.67 9.97
CA LEU A 124 1.93 5.67 9.88
C LEU A 124 1.28 7.05 10.00
N ASP A 125 1.62 7.77 11.07
CA ASP A 125 1.30 9.18 11.23
C ASP A 125 2.46 10.00 10.67
N LEU A 126 2.24 10.64 9.51
CA LEU A 126 3.29 11.39 8.81
C LEU A 126 3.72 12.63 9.58
N THR A 127 2.98 13.05 10.60
CA THR A 127 3.37 14.17 11.46
C THR A 127 4.46 13.79 12.47
N THR A 128 4.63 12.50 12.75
CA THR A 128 5.52 12.02 13.82
C THR A 128 6.44 10.87 13.41
N CYS A 129 6.08 10.08 12.40
CA CYS A 129 6.81 8.87 12.03
C CYS A 129 8.24 9.15 11.58
N GLN A 130 9.10 8.17 11.78
CA GLN A 130 10.51 8.17 11.40
C GLN A 130 10.72 7.16 10.27
N VAL A 131 11.83 7.30 9.53
CA VAL A 131 12.18 6.35 8.46
C VAL A 131 12.27 4.92 8.99
N SER A 132 12.77 4.75 10.21
CA SER A 132 12.84 3.45 10.90
C SER A 132 11.48 2.80 11.14
N ASP A 133 10.38 3.56 11.13
CA ASP A 133 9.04 3.00 11.29
C ASP A 133 8.58 2.20 10.05
N THR A 134 9.28 2.31 8.92
CA THR A 134 9.03 1.50 7.71
C THR A 134 9.50 0.05 7.86
N GLU A 135 10.43 -0.20 8.78
CA GLU A 135 10.93 -1.54 9.08
C GLU A 135 10.15 -2.11 10.27
N PHE A 136 9.16 -2.95 9.99
CA PHE A 136 8.26 -3.44 11.03
C PHE A 136 7.94 -4.94 10.90
N SER A 137 7.43 -5.49 11.98
CA SER A 137 6.79 -6.80 12.03
C SER A 137 5.50 -6.66 12.82
N SER A 138 4.45 -7.34 12.37
CA SER A 138 3.13 -7.27 12.98
C SER A 138 2.53 -8.66 13.09
N THR A 139 1.98 -8.97 14.25
CA THR A 139 1.16 -10.17 14.45
C THR A 139 -0.29 -9.80 14.20
N PHE A 140 -1.00 -10.63 13.45
CA PHE A 140 -2.39 -10.39 13.10
C PHE A 140 -3.16 -11.70 13.13
N ASP A 141 -4.46 -11.57 13.41
CA ASP A 141 -5.42 -12.66 13.35
C ASP A 141 -6.51 -12.26 12.35
N LEU A 142 -6.85 -13.17 11.43
CA LEU A 142 -7.91 -12.99 10.45
C LEU A 142 -9.04 -13.96 10.78
N VAL A 143 -10.22 -13.43 11.08
CA VAL A 143 -11.41 -14.24 11.35
C VAL A 143 -12.16 -14.50 10.05
N MET A 144 -12.29 -15.77 9.68
CA MET A 144 -12.88 -16.15 8.40
C MET A 144 -14.39 -15.92 8.38
N SER A 145 -14.89 -15.19 7.40
CA SER A 145 -16.32 -14.93 7.18
C SER A 145 -17.03 -16.04 6.41
N ARG A 146 -16.29 -16.99 5.83
CA ARG A 146 -16.83 -18.16 5.14
C ARG A 146 -15.81 -19.30 5.05
N SER A 147 -16.31 -20.54 5.00
CA SER A 147 -15.48 -21.72 4.72
C SER A 147 -15.00 -21.71 3.26
N CYS A 148 -13.69 -21.86 3.03
CA CYS A 148 -13.09 -21.81 1.70
C CYS A 148 -11.64 -22.33 1.72
N ALA A 149 -10.99 -22.30 0.56
CA ALA A 149 -9.56 -22.53 0.41
C ALA A 149 -8.86 -21.18 0.21
N VAL A 150 -8.23 -20.65 1.24
CA VAL A 150 -7.47 -19.39 1.15
C VAL A 150 -6.29 -19.61 0.22
N THR A 151 -6.18 -18.83 -0.84
CA THR A 151 -5.13 -18.95 -1.85
C THR A 151 -4.05 -17.89 -1.73
N ALA A 152 -4.38 -16.75 -1.13
CA ALA A 152 -3.46 -15.62 -0.97
C ALA A 152 -3.85 -14.71 0.20
N LEU A 153 -2.88 -13.93 0.66
CA LEU A 153 -3.13 -12.69 1.38
C LEU A 153 -3.10 -11.53 0.39
N VAL A 154 -3.99 -10.56 0.57
CA VAL A 154 -4.03 -9.34 -0.24
C VAL A 154 -3.83 -8.14 0.68
N GLY A 155 -2.86 -7.32 0.32
CA GLY A 155 -2.52 -6.08 0.96
C GLY A 155 -2.98 -4.86 0.18
N TYR A 156 -3.47 -3.85 0.89
CA TYR A 156 -3.79 -2.53 0.36
C TYR A 156 -3.50 -1.46 1.41
N PHE A 157 -3.60 -0.20 1.01
CA PHE A 157 -3.42 0.94 1.90
C PHE A 157 -4.50 2.00 1.76
N ASP A 158 -4.70 2.76 2.84
CA ASP A 158 -5.55 3.95 2.87
C ASP A 158 -4.71 5.17 3.26
N CYS A 159 -4.99 6.31 2.63
CA CYS A 159 -4.38 7.60 2.95
C CYS A 159 -5.47 8.57 3.42
N TYR A 160 -5.24 9.17 4.58
CA TYR A 160 -6.19 10.06 5.25
C TYR A 160 -5.70 11.50 5.18
N PHE A 161 -6.63 12.38 4.84
CA PHE A 161 -6.51 13.84 4.84
C PHE A 161 -7.54 14.35 5.85
N ASP A 162 -7.21 14.29 7.13
CA ASP A 162 -8.16 14.52 8.22
C ASP A 162 -7.67 15.45 9.33
N LYS A 163 -6.37 15.76 9.39
CA LYS A 163 -5.81 16.68 10.39
C LYS A 163 -6.17 18.12 10.09
N ASP A 164 -6.81 18.79 11.07
CA ASP A 164 -7.18 20.21 11.03
C ASP A 164 -8.05 20.62 9.82
N LEU A 165 -8.75 19.66 9.22
CA LEU A 165 -9.68 19.87 8.10
C LEU A 165 -11.13 19.68 8.53
N SER A 166 -12.01 20.60 8.11
CA SER A 166 -13.46 20.47 8.27
C SER A 166 -14.05 19.36 7.40
N HIS A 167 -13.43 19.11 6.24
CA HIS A 167 -13.80 18.06 5.31
C HIS A 167 -12.70 17.01 5.25
N LYS A 168 -13.00 15.82 5.77
CA LYS A 168 -12.08 14.69 5.81
C LYS A 168 -12.17 13.91 4.50
N VAL A 169 -11.03 13.61 3.91
CA VAL A 169 -10.93 12.83 2.67
C VAL A 169 -10.10 11.58 2.91
N VAL A 170 -10.52 10.48 2.31
CA VAL A 170 -9.77 9.21 2.33
C VAL A 170 -9.56 8.74 0.90
N LEU A 171 -8.32 8.50 0.54
CA LEU A 171 -7.95 7.76 -0.65
C LEU A 171 -7.72 6.30 -0.25
N SER A 172 -8.59 5.40 -0.67
CA SER A 172 -8.46 3.97 -0.39
C SER A 172 -8.04 3.21 -1.64
N THR A 173 -7.12 2.26 -1.46
CA THR A 173 -6.77 1.26 -2.48
C THR A 173 -7.41 -0.10 -2.19
N SER A 174 -8.39 -0.16 -1.29
CA SER A 174 -9.14 -1.39 -0.99
C SER A 174 -9.76 -1.99 -2.26
N PRO A 175 -9.85 -3.32 -2.38
CA PRO A 175 -10.64 -3.96 -3.42
C PRO A 175 -12.07 -3.41 -3.51
N LYS A 176 -12.67 -3.05 -2.36
CA LYS A 176 -14.05 -2.54 -2.25
C LYS A 176 -14.20 -1.08 -2.74
N SER A 177 -13.09 -0.39 -3.03
CA SER A 177 -13.08 1.02 -3.44
C SER A 177 -12.92 1.18 -4.96
N ALA A 178 -13.04 2.41 -5.44
CA ALA A 178 -12.79 2.71 -6.84
C ALA A 178 -11.34 2.36 -7.22
N SER A 179 -11.15 1.81 -8.43
CA SER A 179 -9.84 1.36 -8.90
C SER A 179 -8.83 2.52 -8.93
N THR A 180 -7.62 2.23 -8.45
CA THR A 180 -6.47 3.13 -8.50
C THR A 180 -5.34 2.48 -9.30
N HIS A 181 -4.33 3.26 -9.68
CA HIS A 181 -3.17 2.72 -10.41
C HIS A 181 -2.30 1.80 -9.54
N TRP A 182 -2.34 1.94 -8.20
CA TRP A 182 -1.65 1.04 -7.26
C TRP A 182 -2.29 -0.34 -7.18
N LYS A 183 -3.60 -0.45 -7.50
CA LYS A 183 -4.38 -1.68 -7.33
C LYS A 183 -4.19 -2.26 -5.92
N GLN A 184 -4.00 -3.58 -5.80
CA GLN A 184 -3.65 -4.26 -4.56
C GLN A 184 -2.44 -5.15 -4.76
N THR A 185 -1.79 -5.54 -3.66
CA THR A 185 -0.63 -6.43 -3.68
C THR A 185 -1.03 -7.80 -3.16
N MET A 186 -0.85 -8.82 -3.98
CA MET A 186 -1.22 -10.20 -3.70
C MET A 186 0.02 -11.03 -3.34
N PHE A 187 -0.08 -11.73 -2.21
CA PHE A 187 0.91 -12.66 -1.69
C PHE A 187 0.33 -14.07 -1.75
N LEU A 188 0.67 -14.81 -2.80
CA LEU A 188 0.20 -16.18 -3.00
C LEU A 188 0.72 -17.10 -1.89
N LEU A 189 -0.12 -18.00 -1.41
CA LEU A 189 0.31 -19.04 -0.48
C LEU A 189 0.95 -20.20 -1.25
N GLU A 190 1.92 -20.88 -0.65
CA GLU A 190 2.55 -22.04 -1.31
C GLU A 190 1.54 -23.14 -1.60
N ASN A 191 0.60 -23.37 -0.68
CA ASN A 191 -0.53 -24.26 -0.86
C ASN A 191 -1.80 -23.58 -0.36
N PRO A 192 -2.96 -23.79 -1.00
CA PRO A 192 -4.22 -23.28 -0.49
C PRO A 192 -4.53 -23.85 0.90
N VAL A 193 -4.94 -22.99 1.83
CA VAL A 193 -5.23 -23.37 3.21
C VAL A 193 -6.74 -23.52 3.39
N GLN A 194 -7.20 -24.72 3.72
CA GLN A 194 -8.61 -24.98 4.01
C GLN A 194 -8.98 -24.38 5.36
N VAL A 195 -9.98 -23.50 5.35
CA VAL A 195 -10.49 -22.82 6.56
C VAL A 195 -11.99 -23.00 6.69
N THR A 196 -12.47 -22.90 7.93
CA THR A 196 -13.90 -22.92 8.25
C THR A 196 -14.33 -21.54 8.71
N GLU A 197 -15.55 -21.14 8.38
CA GLU A 197 -16.17 -19.93 8.91
C GLU A 197 -16.01 -19.83 10.44
N GLY A 198 -15.65 -18.63 10.91
CA GLY A 198 -15.44 -18.32 12.33
C GLY A 198 -14.11 -18.80 12.93
N THR A 199 -13.23 -19.44 12.13
CA THR A 199 -11.85 -19.74 12.54
C THR A 199 -10.97 -18.50 12.45
#